data_AF-A0A925H9C9-F1
#
_entry.id   AF-A0A925H9C9-F1
#
_cell.length_a   1.000
_cell.length_b   1.000
_cell.length_c   1.000
_cell.angle_alpha   90.00
_cell.angle_beta   90.00
_cell.angle_gamma   90.00
#
_symmetry.space_group_name_H-M   'P 1'
#
loop_
_entity.id
_entity.type
_entity.pdbx_description
1 polymer ?
#
loop_
_entity_poly.entity_id
_entity_poly.type
_entity_poly.pdbx_seq_one_letter_code
_entity_poly.pdbx_strand_id
1 'polypeptide(L)'
;MAIQPADFVRAAAVHRGARALGRASELMEEHSVRSFLRRVQEMRREGYTPRRLFAEAGATLGDVSIERMLDAGLLDREVRVSCRKSGHALFDLPSPDSLAAVTISRAKCSQCAAPVADEVIEETINPSRLAVALLEDGRWLGNRVYKMVRSLGIPDSEIATGPAGAHGESHLAVEVCGNSFLFVTRDGDLTPAFVRRVVETVEETDIAHFVVVITGDTEDEGRMRLYEFTWRRARDGRDLGMTLVEGLSDARARIERAFEVAVHRELARNLFTLDSALGFSAGNFVLDWFKFVKASGENKRAADVITPTLVGLDRQAAS
;
A
#
# COMPACT_ATOMS: atom_id res chain seq x y z
N MET A 1 -32.22 -2.74 -17.37
CA MET A 1 -31.64 -1.39 -17.34
C MET A 1 -30.31 -1.46 -18.09
N ALA A 2 -30.24 -0.93 -19.32
CA ALA A 2 -29.04 -1.05 -20.16
C ALA A 2 -27.96 -0.09 -19.64
N ILE A 3 -26.81 -0.63 -19.25
CA ILE A 3 -25.65 0.16 -18.80
C ILE A 3 -25.18 1.00 -19.98
N GLN A 4 -25.14 2.33 -19.84
CA GLN A 4 -24.68 3.19 -20.92
C GLN A 4 -23.17 2.98 -21.18
N PRO A 5 -22.70 3.03 -22.43
CA PRO A 5 -21.28 2.82 -22.77
C PRO A 5 -20.32 3.75 -22.00
N ALA A 6 -20.75 4.96 -21.64
CA ALA A 6 -19.96 5.91 -20.86
C ALA A 6 -19.73 5.44 -19.41
N ASP A 7 -20.72 4.78 -18.81
CA ASP A 7 -20.60 4.22 -17.45
C ASP A 7 -19.70 2.99 -17.44
N PHE A 8 -19.72 2.18 -18.51
CA PHE A 8 -18.77 1.09 -18.70
C PHE A 8 -17.34 1.59 -18.89
N VAL A 9 -17.12 2.67 -19.66
CA VAL A 9 -15.79 3.26 -19.84
C VAL A 9 -15.27 3.90 -18.54
N ARG A 10 -16.12 4.59 -17.77
CA ARG A 10 -15.75 5.12 -16.45
C ARG A 10 -15.46 4.01 -15.45
N ALA A 11 -16.32 2.99 -15.36
CA ALA A 11 -16.08 1.84 -14.49
C ALA A 11 -14.81 1.08 -14.91
N ALA A 12 -14.56 0.89 -16.21
CA ALA A 12 -13.35 0.27 -16.71
C ALA A 12 -12.09 1.13 -16.48
N ALA A 13 -12.20 2.45 -16.52
CA ALA A 13 -11.12 3.39 -16.19
C ALA A 13 -10.83 3.40 -14.68
N VAL A 14 -11.86 3.37 -13.84
CA VAL A 14 -11.74 3.23 -12.38
C VAL A 14 -11.14 1.88 -12.01
N HIS A 15 -11.58 0.78 -12.65
CA HIS A 15 -11.01 -0.55 -12.43
C HIS A 15 -9.58 -0.68 -12.96
N ARG A 16 -9.26 -0.09 -14.10
CA ARG A 16 -7.86 -0.02 -14.59
C ARG A 16 -6.98 0.81 -13.65
N GLY A 17 -7.48 1.95 -13.20
CA GLY A 17 -6.82 2.79 -12.20
C GLY A 17 -6.60 2.07 -10.88
N ALA A 18 -7.59 1.33 -10.39
CA ALA A 18 -7.51 0.54 -9.15
C ALA A 18 -6.52 -0.63 -9.26
N ARG A 19 -6.47 -1.31 -10.42
CA ARG A 19 -5.47 -2.37 -10.68
C ARG A 19 -4.07 -1.79 -10.81
N ALA A 20 -3.90 -0.67 -11.51
CA ALA A 20 -2.62 0.01 -11.63
C ALA A 20 -2.13 0.50 -10.26
N LEU A 21 -2.98 1.16 -9.48
CA LEU A 21 -2.72 1.55 -8.09
C LEU A 21 -2.34 0.34 -7.23
N GLY A 22 -2.96 -0.81 -7.45
CA GLY A 22 -2.60 -2.04 -6.75
C GLY A 22 -1.21 -2.54 -7.05
N ARG A 23 -0.87 -2.70 -8.33
CA ARG A 23 0.47 -3.13 -8.73
C ARG A 23 1.55 -2.12 -8.33
N ALA A 24 1.26 -0.83 -8.48
CA ALA A 24 2.14 0.25 -8.03
C ALA A 24 2.39 0.15 -6.51
N SER A 25 1.33 0.01 -5.71
CA SER A 25 1.44 -0.13 -4.26
C SER A 25 2.18 -1.40 -3.81
N GLU A 26 2.06 -2.50 -4.56
CA GLU A 26 2.80 -3.74 -4.29
C GLU A 26 4.30 -3.58 -4.58
N LEU A 27 4.66 -2.97 -5.70
CA LEU A 27 6.07 -2.66 -6.00
C LEU A 27 6.69 -1.70 -4.99
N MET A 28 5.87 -0.81 -4.41
CA MET A 28 6.32 0.11 -3.37
C MET A 28 6.67 -0.60 -2.06
N GLU A 29 6.38 -1.89 -1.87
CA GLU A 29 6.84 -2.65 -0.70
C GLU A 29 8.37 -2.81 -0.70
N GLU A 30 8.97 -2.87 -1.89
CA GLU A 30 10.41 -2.95 -2.05
C GLU A 30 11.09 -1.62 -1.69
N HIS A 31 11.98 -1.67 -0.69
CA HIS A 31 12.70 -0.48 -0.23
C HIS A 31 13.54 0.13 -1.36
N SER A 32 14.16 -0.69 -2.20
CA SER A 32 14.97 -0.26 -3.35
C SER A 32 14.16 0.60 -4.32
N VAL A 33 12.91 0.23 -4.60
CA VAL A 33 11.98 0.99 -5.47
C VAL A 33 11.68 2.36 -4.87
N ARG A 34 11.35 2.42 -3.57
CA ARG A 34 11.04 3.70 -2.90
C ARG A 34 12.26 4.61 -2.87
N SER A 35 13.43 4.09 -2.49
CA SER A 35 14.68 4.84 -2.43
C SER A 35 15.10 5.35 -3.81
N PHE A 36 14.96 4.52 -4.85
CA PHE A 36 15.20 4.93 -6.23
C PHE A 36 14.26 6.08 -6.66
N LEU A 37 12.95 5.93 -6.46
CA LEU A 37 11.98 6.95 -6.86
C LEU A 37 12.19 8.29 -6.12
N ARG A 38 12.49 8.25 -4.81
CA ARG A 38 12.85 9.45 -4.04
C ARG A 38 14.11 10.11 -4.60
N ARG A 39 15.14 9.32 -4.92
CA ARG A 39 16.40 9.84 -5.47
C ARG A 39 16.21 10.50 -6.84
N VAL A 40 15.40 9.90 -7.70
CA VAL A 40 15.05 10.50 -9.00
C VAL A 40 14.26 11.80 -8.81
N GLN A 41 13.34 11.84 -7.85
CA GLN A 41 12.57 13.04 -7.52
C GLN A 41 13.45 14.19 -6.98
N GLU A 42 14.41 13.88 -6.10
CA GLU A 42 15.38 14.85 -5.57
C GLU A 42 16.20 15.51 -6.68
N MET A 43 16.83 14.71 -7.54
CA MET A 43 17.61 15.24 -8.66
C MET A 43 16.77 16.11 -9.59
N ARG A 44 15.51 15.74 -9.85
CA ARG A 44 14.61 16.55 -10.66
C ARG A 44 14.34 17.90 -10.02
N ARG A 45 14.12 17.94 -8.71
CA ARG A 45 13.97 19.19 -7.94
C ARG A 45 15.21 20.07 -8.02
N GLU A 46 16.38 19.45 -8.09
CA GLU A 46 17.68 20.12 -8.27
C GLU A 46 17.99 20.49 -9.74
N GLY A 47 17.14 20.09 -10.70
CA GLY A 47 17.29 20.41 -12.13
C GLY A 47 18.19 19.45 -12.90
N TYR A 48 18.62 18.34 -12.31
CA TYR A 48 19.45 17.33 -12.96
C TYR A 48 18.62 16.30 -13.74
N THR A 49 19.15 15.84 -14.88
CA THR A 49 18.55 14.74 -15.64
C THR A 49 19.03 13.39 -15.07
N PRO A 50 18.13 12.47 -14.67
CA PRO A 50 18.47 11.22 -13.96
C PRO A 50 19.16 10.14 -14.81
N ARG A 51 19.71 10.46 -15.99
CA ARG A 51 20.22 9.47 -16.98
C ARG A 51 21.21 8.47 -16.40
N ARG A 52 22.19 8.94 -15.61
CA ARG A 52 23.19 8.07 -14.99
C ARG A 52 22.56 7.12 -13.97
N LEU A 53 21.58 7.61 -13.20
CA LEU A 53 20.88 6.78 -12.24
C LEU A 53 20.00 5.71 -12.89
N PHE A 54 19.41 5.98 -14.05
CA PHE A 54 18.74 4.94 -14.82
C PHE A 54 19.71 3.92 -15.43
N ALA A 55 20.90 4.33 -15.83
CA ALA A 55 21.94 3.39 -16.30
C ALA A 55 22.47 2.49 -15.16
N GLU A 56 22.54 3.02 -13.94
CA GLU A 56 22.97 2.30 -12.74
C GLU A 56 21.81 1.62 -12.00
N ALA A 57 20.57 1.77 -12.49
CA ALA A 57 19.36 1.32 -11.80
C ALA A 57 19.36 -0.18 -11.54
N GLY A 58 20.00 -0.99 -12.41
CA GLY A 58 20.13 -2.43 -12.19
C GLY A 58 20.89 -2.80 -10.91
N ALA A 59 21.84 -1.96 -10.48
CA ALA A 59 22.54 -2.17 -9.21
C ALA A 59 21.72 -1.69 -8.00
N THR A 60 20.87 -0.67 -8.18
CA THR A 60 20.09 -0.07 -7.09
C THR A 60 18.75 -0.77 -6.83
N LEU A 61 18.08 -1.23 -7.89
CA LEU A 61 16.72 -1.80 -7.81
C LEU A 61 16.71 -3.29 -7.46
N GLY A 62 17.86 -3.97 -7.49
CA GLY A 62 17.95 -5.40 -7.23
C GLY A 62 17.13 -6.20 -8.25
N ASP A 63 16.11 -6.91 -7.76
CA ASP A 63 15.25 -7.78 -8.58
C ASP A 63 14.16 -7.04 -9.37
N VAL A 64 13.97 -5.74 -9.15
CA VAL A 64 12.94 -4.95 -9.83
C VAL A 64 13.53 -4.25 -11.06
N SER A 65 12.95 -4.50 -12.25
CA SER A 65 13.36 -3.82 -13.48
C SER A 65 12.63 -2.49 -13.69
N ILE A 66 13.25 -1.58 -14.44
CA ILE A 66 12.63 -0.32 -14.89
C ILE A 66 11.35 -0.60 -15.69
N GLU A 67 11.35 -1.62 -16.55
CA GLU A 67 10.18 -2.02 -17.34
C GLU A 67 9.00 -2.40 -16.44
N ARG A 68 9.26 -3.16 -15.36
CA ARG A 68 8.22 -3.52 -14.39
C ARG A 68 7.65 -2.28 -13.67
N MET A 69 8.48 -1.27 -13.42
CA MET A 69 8.03 0.00 -12.84
C MET A 69 7.21 0.85 -13.83
N LEU A 70 7.58 0.85 -15.12
CA LEU A 70 6.80 1.48 -16.19
C LEU A 70 5.42 0.79 -16.33
N ASP A 71 5.38 -0.54 -16.34
CA ASP A 71 4.13 -1.33 -16.45
C ASP A 71 3.20 -1.16 -15.24
N ALA A 72 3.78 -0.91 -14.07
CA ALA A 72 3.04 -0.57 -12.87
C ALA A 72 2.55 0.89 -12.86
N GLY A 73 3.03 1.74 -13.77
CA GLY A 73 2.71 3.15 -13.83
C GLY A 73 3.41 3.98 -12.74
N LEU A 74 4.54 3.50 -12.20
CA LEU A 74 5.38 4.25 -11.27
C LEU A 74 6.34 5.21 -11.99
N LEU A 75 6.63 4.94 -13.26
CA LEU A 75 7.48 5.75 -14.11
C LEU A 75 6.71 6.15 -15.37
N ASP A 76 6.99 7.35 -15.86
CA ASP A 76 6.50 7.87 -17.14
C ASP A 76 7.71 8.18 -18.05
N ARG A 77 7.53 7.95 -19.36
CA ARG A 77 8.49 8.34 -20.40
C ARG A 77 8.17 9.76 -20.86
N GLU A 78 9.01 10.71 -20.50
CA GLU A 78 8.92 12.11 -20.91
C GLU A 78 9.99 12.41 -21.97
N VAL A 79 9.78 13.46 -22.76
CA VAL A 79 10.75 13.93 -23.76
C VAL A 79 11.18 15.34 -23.44
N ARG A 80 12.46 15.55 -23.18
CA ARG A 80 13.06 16.87 -22.99
C ARG A 80 13.58 17.38 -24.32
N VAL A 81 13.19 18.60 -24.68
CA VAL A 81 13.73 19.30 -25.84
C VAL A 81 14.67 20.39 -25.36
N SER A 82 15.93 20.37 -25.80
CA SER A 82 16.94 21.39 -25.47
C SER A 82 17.50 22.05 -26.73
N CYS A 83 17.82 23.33 -26.60
CA CYS A 83 18.38 24.11 -27.70
C CYS A 83 19.76 23.56 -28.10
N ARG A 84 19.94 23.17 -29.36
CA ARG A 84 21.21 22.67 -29.90
C ARG A 84 22.33 23.69 -29.79
N LYS A 85 22.02 24.99 -29.92
CA LYS A 85 23.03 26.06 -29.89
C LYS A 85 23.43 26.49 -28.48
N SER A 86 22.47 26.62 -27.56
CA SER A 86 22.73 27.12 -26.20
C SER A 86 22.76 26.02 -25.14
N GLY A 87 22.34 24.80 -25.46
CA GLY A 87 22.17 23.69 -24.52
C GLY A 87 21.00 23.88 -23.53
N HIS A 88 20.26 24.98 -23.62
CA HIS A 88 19.22 25.30 -22.64
C HIS A 88 17.96 24.46 -22.86
N ALA A 89 17.41 23.88 -21.79
CA ALA A 89 16.15 23.16 -21.83
C ALA A 89 15.01 24.11 -22.22
N LEU A 90 14.26 23.76 -23.27
CA LEU A 90 13.15 24.59 -23.78
C LEU A 90 11.84 24.21 -23.11
N PHE A 91 11.50 22.93 -23.14
CA PHE A 91 10.31 22.38 -22.51
C PHE A 91 10.41 20.84 -22.39
N ASP A 92 9.64 20.30 -21.45
CA ASP A 92 9.45 18.87 -21.25
C ASP A 92 8.06 18.47 -21.78
N LEU A 93 8.00 17.40 -22.55
CA LEU A 93 6.79 16.83 -23.12
C LEU A 93 6.40 15.55 -22.37
N PRO A 94 5.10 15.32 -22.12
CA PRO A 94 4.64 14.20 -21.30
C PRO A 94 4.74 12.84 -21.99
N SER A 95 4.95 12.81 -23.31
CA SER A 95 5.15 11.57 -24.06
C SER A 95 5.87 11.83 -25.39
N PRO A 96 6.51 10.82 -25.99
CA PRO A 96 7.03 10.89 -27.35
C PRO A 96 5.96 11.26 -28.39
N ASP A 97 4.72 10.81 -28.24
CA ASP A 97 3.63 11.16 -29.15
C ASP A 97 3.33 12.67 -29.14
N SER A 98 3.55 13.32 -28.00
CA SER A 98 3.39 14.78 -27.88
C SER A 98 4.43 15.54 -28.70
N LEU A 99 5.62 14.95 -28.93
CA LEU A 99 6.64 15.53 -29.79
C LEU A 99 6.17 15.62 -31.23
N ALA A 100 5.50 14.58 -31.74
CA ALA A 100 4.96 14.59 -33.10
C ALA A 100 3.99 15.75 -33.33
N ALA A 101 3.11 16.04 -32.36
CA ALA A 101 2.19 17.18 -32.42
C ALA A 101 2.93 18.53 -32.48
N VAL A 102 4.02 18.69 -31.71
CA VAL A 102 4.84 19.90 -31.70
C VAL A 102 5.65 20.06 -33.00
N THR A 103 6.15 18.97 -33.56
CA THR A 103 6.85 18.98 -34.86
C THR A 103 5.89 19.37 -35.99
N ILE A 104 4.66 18.86 -35.98
CA ILE A 104 3.63 19.18 -36.97
C ILE A 104 3.25 20.67 -36.92
N SER A 105 3.20 21.27 -35.73
CA SER A 105 2.84 22.69 -35.57
C SER A 105 3.94 23.68 -36.00
N ARG A 106 5.11 23.20 -36.45
CA ARG A 106 6.27 24.01 -36.86
C ARG A 106 6.72 24.99 -35.77
N ALA A 107 6.63 24.57 -34.51
CA ALA A 107 7.13 25.35 -33.39
C ALA A 107 8.62 25.69 -33.56
N LYS A 108 9.02 26.88 -33.09
CA LYS A 108 10.39 27.37 -33.14
C LYS A 108 10.97 27.50 -31.74
N CYS A 109 12.27 27.28 -31.62
CA CYS A 109 13.04 27.47 -30.40
C CYS A 109 13.05 28.94 -29.97
N SER A 110 12.73 29.19 -28.71
CA SER A 110 12.70 30.54 -28.13
C SER A 110 14.09 31.19 -28.03
N GLN A 111 15.16 30.39 -28.06
CA GLN A 111 16.53 30.87 -27.90
C GLN A 111 17.22 31.18 -29.23
N CYS A 112 17.05 30.33 -30.25
CA CYS A 112 17.78 30.48 -31.52
C CYS A 112 16.89 30.54 -32.77
N ALA A 113 15.57 30.52 -32.61
CA ALA A 113 14.56 30.57 -33.66
C ALA A 113 14.60 29.41 -34.68
N ALA A 114 15.43 28.38 -34.46
CA ALA A 114 15.44 27.16 -35.26
C ALA A 114 14.15 26.36 -35.05
N PRO A 115 13.71 25.54 -36.02
CA PRO A 115 12.60 24.61 -35.83
C PRO A 115 12.88 23.64 -34.69
N VAL A 116 11.86 23.33 -33.87
CA VAL A 116 11.97 22.36 -32.77
C VAL A 116 12.45 20.97 -33.24
N ALA A 117 12.13 20.59 -34.49
CA ALA A 117 12.61 19.34 -35.09
C ALA A 117 14.14 19.26 -35.20
N ASP A 118 14.82 20.39 -35.25
CA ASP A 118 16.28 20.49 -35.32
C ASP A 118 16.91 20.63 -33.93
N GLU A 119 16.12 20.61 -32.86
CA GLU A 119 16.65 20.72 -31.50
C GLU A 119 17.11 19.37 -30.95
N VAL A 120 17.83 19.38 -29.82
CA VAL A 120 18.29 18.14 -29.18
C VAL A 120 17.13 17.54 -28.41
N ILE A 121 16.71 16.34 -28.82
CA ILE A 121 15.59 15.61 -28.26
C ILE A 121 16.13 14.49 -27.39
N GLU A 122 15.73 14.49 -26.13
CA GLU A 122 16.18 13.53 -25.13
C GLU A 122 14.99 12.81 -24.50
N GLU A 123 14.88 11.49 -24.68
CA GLU A 123 13.95 10.70 -23.88
C GLU A 123 14.48 10.60 -22.45
N THR A 124 13.60 10.88 -21.49
CA THR A 124 13.89 10.87 -20.06
C THR A 124 12.81 10.07 -19.35
N ILE A 125 13.19 9.29 -18.34
CA ILE A 125 12.23 8.56 -17.51
C ILE A 125 12.08 9.33 -16.21
N ASN A 126 10.85 9.55 -15.76
CA ASN A 126 10.55 10.32 -14.55
C ASN A 126 9.52 9.59 -13.68
N PRO A 127 9.50 9.81 -12.35
CA PRO A 127 8.45 9.31 -11.48
C PRO A 127 7.11 9.86 -11.94
N SER A 128 6.13 8.97 -12.10
CA SER A 128 4.79 9.36 -12.49
C SER A 128 4.11 10.19 -11.41
N ARG A 129 3.01 10.87 -11.76
CA ARG A 129 2.17 11.56 -10.75
C ARG A 129 1.67 10.59 -9.67
N LEU A 130 1.40 9.34 -10.05
CA LEU A 130 0.99 8.30 -9.12
C LEU A 130 2.12 7.94 -8.15
N ALA A 131 3.35 7.75 -8.64
CA ALA A 131 4.50 7.44 -7.79
C ALA A 131 4.78 8.57 -6.79
N VAL A 132 4.74 9.83 -7.25
CA VAL A 132 4.88 10.99 -6.37
C VAL A 132 3.80 11.00 -5.30
N ALA A 133 2.53 10.84 -5.68
CA ALA A 133 1.42 10.82 -4.73
C ALA A 133 1.45 9.62 -3.76
N LEU A 134 2.04 8.49 -4.16
CA LEU A 134 2.21 7.32 -3.30
C LEU A 134 3.36 7.50 -2.29
N LEU A 135 4.44 8.15 -2.70
CA LEU A 135 5.58 8.48 -1.84
C LEU A 135 5.25 9.59 -0.85
N GLU A 136 4.46 10.57 -1.27
CA GLU A 136 4.00 11.66 -0.43
C GLU A 136 3.24 11.11 0.78
N ASP A 137 3.66 11.57 1.95
CA ASP A 137 3.05 11.24 3.25
C ASP A 137 2.86 9.73 3.50
N GLY A 138 3.69 8.87 2.88
CA GLY A 138 3.64 7.43 3.10
C GLY A 138 2.32 6.78 2.68
N ARG A 139 1.56 7.41 1.77
CA ARG A 139 0.22 6.97 1.33
C ARG A 139 0.20 5.54 0.78
N TRP A 140 1.30 5.09 0.18
CA TRP A 140 1.42 3.71 -0.27
C TRP A 140 1.27 2.71 0.88
N LEU A 141 1.84 3.02 2.06
CA LEU A 141 1.81 2.16 3.24
C LEU A 141 0.40 2.14 3.85
N GLY A 142 -0.24 3.31 3.97
CA GLY A 142 -1.64 3.42 4.37
C GLY A 142 -2.58 2.61 3.47
N ASN A 143 -2.41 2.73 2.15
CA ASN A 143 -3.18 1.94 1.17
C ASN A 143 -2.92 0.43 1.30
N ARG A 144 -1.69 0.04 1.60
CA ARG A 144 -1.32 -1.36 1.81
C ARG A 144 -1.98 -1.93 3.07
N VAL A 145 -1.93 -1.19 4.19
CA VAL A 145 -2.60 -1.56 5.44
C VAL A 145 -4.12 -1.62 5.25
N TYR A 146 -4.72 -0.63 4.60
CA TYR A 146 -6.14 -0.63 4.25
C TYR A 146 -6.55 -1.92 3.50
N LYS A 147 -5.77 -2.33 2.49
CA LYS A 147 -6.02 -3.58 1.76
C LYS A 147 -5.86 -4.83 2.62
N MET A 148 -4.88 -4.85 3.52
CA MET A 148 -4.70 -5.96 4.45
C MET A 148 -5.93 -6.10 5.36
N VAL A 149 -6.38 -5.00 5.97
CA VAL A 149 -7.58 -4.94 6.82
C VAL A 149 -8.83 -5.38 6.04
N ARG A 150 -9.05 -4.84 4.84
CA ARG A 150 -10.17 -5.24 3.97
C ARG A 150 -10.12 -6.73 3.61
N SER A 151 -8.94 -7.28 3.37
CA SER A 151 -8.76 -8.71 3.04
C SER A 151 -9.10 -9.65 4.20
N LEU A 152 -9.14 -9.14 5.42
CA LEU A 152 -9.58 -9.86 6.62
C LEU A 152 -11.12 -9.86 6.78
N GLY A 153 -11.84 -9.28 5.82
CA GLY A 153 -13.31 -9.30 5.79
C GLY A 153 -13.98 -8.08 6.42
N ILE A 154 -13.21 -7.08 6.82
CA ILE A 154 -13.74 -5.84 7.39
C ILE A 154 -14.29 -4.97 6.24
N PRO A 155 -15.58 -4.56 6.30
CA PRO A 155 -16.20 -3.81 5.23
C PRO A 155 -15.72 -2.34 5.22
N ASP A 156 -15.80 -1.70 4.05
CA ASP A 156 -15.33 -0.32 3.86
C ASP A 156 -16.05 0.70 4.76
N SER A 157 -17.27 0.41 5.23
CA SER A 157 -18.02 1.25 6.16
C SER A 157 -17.41 1.32 7.56
N GLU A 158 -16.62 0.31 7.94
CA GLU A 158 -15.98 0.18 9.26
C GLU A 158 -14.52 0.66 9.22
N ILE A 159 -14.08 1.22 8.10
CA ILE A 159 -12.71 1.66 7.87
C ILE A 159 -12.71 3.15 7.51
N ALA A 160 -12.13 3.97 8.37
CA ALA A 160 -11.93 5.39 8.13
C ALA A 160 -10.44 5.70 7.91
N THR A 161 -10.11 6.31 6.78
CA THR A 161 -8.77 6.81 6.51
C THR A 161 -8.62 8.22 7.07
N GLY A 162 -7.63 8.44 7.92
CA GLY A 162 -7.29 9.75 8.44
C GLY A 162 -6.55 10.61 7.42
N PRO A 163 -6.35 11.91 7.72
CA PRO A 163 -5.50 12.76 6.90
C PRO A 163 -4.08 12.18 6.86
N ALA A 164 -3.42 12.32 5.72
CA ALA A 164 -2.01 11.98 5.61
C ALA A 164 -1.21 13.00 6.43
N GLY A 165 -0.35 12.50 7.32
CA GLY A 165 0.47 13.30 8.22
C GLY A 165 1.75 13.76 7.54
N ALA A 166 2.24 14.93 7.95
CA ALA A 166 3.57 15.37 7.56
C ALA A 166 4.62 14.31 7.95
N HIS A 167 5.67 14.18 7.14
CA HIS A 167 6.78 13.23 7.36
C HIS A 167 6.48 11.76 7.04
N GLY A 168 5.56 11.45 6.12
CA GLY A 168 5.42 10.07 5.66
C GLY A 168 4.53 9.21 6.58
N GLU A 169 3.57 9.85 7.23
CA GLU A 169 2.69 9.26 8.23
C GLU A 169 1.27 9.11 7.67
N SER A 170 0.59 8.02 8.02
CA SER A 170 -0.82 7.86 7.67
C SER A 170 -1.58 7.15 8.78
N HIS A 171 -2.85 7.49 8.91
CA HIS A 171 -3.71 6.95 9.96
C HIS A 171 -4.87 6.18 9.36
N LEU A 172 -5.22 5.05 9.96
CA LEU A 172 -6.41 4.28 9.64
C LEU A 172 -7.15 3.96 10.93
N ALA A 173 -8.38 4.39 11.07
CA ALA A 173 -9.26 3.95 12.14
C ALA A 173 -10.13 2.81 11.63
N VAL A 174 -10.29 1.77 12.43
CA VAL A 174 -11.05 0.58 12.08
C VAL A 174 -11.90 0.16 13.26
N GLU A 175 -13.17 -0.17 13.04
CA GLU A 175 -14.03 -0.74 14.05
C GLU A 175 -14.22 -2.24 13.80
N VAL A 176 -13.94 -3.06 14.82
CA VAL A 176 -14.05 -4.53 14.74
C VAL A 176 -14.79 -5.04 15.96
N CYS A 177 -16.01 -5.55 15.76
CA CYS A 177 -16.84 -6.12 16.82
C CYS A 177 -16.96 -5.19 18.06
N GLY A 178 -17.20 -3.89 17.83
CA GLY A 178 -17.31 -2.88 18.90
C GLY A 178 -15.97 -2.44 19.53
N ASN A 179 -14.84 -2.90 19.01
CA ASN A 179 -13.51 -2.43 19.41
C ASN A 179 -12.94 -1.47 18.36
N SER A 180 -12.49 -0.31 18.83
CA SER A 180 -11.80 0.70 18.01
C SER A 180 -10.30 0.39 17.90
N PHE A 181 -9.83 0.32 16.66
CA PHE A 181 -8.43 0.17 16.29
C PHE A 181 -7.92 1.44 15.61
N LEU A 182 -6.75 1.92 16.02
CA LEU A 182 -6.02 2.96 15.30
C LEU A 182 -4.71 2.39 14.75
N PHE A 183 -4.57 2.38 13.43
CA PHE A 183 -3.30 2.14 12.78
C PHE A 183 -2.59 3.46 12.56
N VAL A 184 -1.34 3.54 12.99
CA VAL A 184 -0.44 4.64 12.66
C VAL A 184 0.73 4.09 11.88
N THR A 185 0.85 4.50 10.62
CA THR A 185 1.85 3.96 9.71
C THR A 185 2.94 4.98 9.44
N ARG A 186 4.19 4.55 9.30
CA ARG A 186 5.33 5.41 8.96
C ARG A 186 6.24 4.73 7.93
N ASP A 187 6.43 5.37 6.77
CA ASP A 187 7.42 4.94 5.76
C ASP A 187 8.84 5.41 6.13
N GLY A 188 9.38 4.82 7.19
CA GLY A 188 10.67 5.15 7.81
C GLY A 188 10.81 4.55 9.20
N ASP A 189 11.74 5.11 9.99
CA ASP A 189 12.16 4.56 11.28
C ASP A 189 11.22 4.94 12.44
N LEU A 190 11.21 4.12 13.48
CA LEU A 190 10.52 4.41 14.75
C LEU A 190 11.37 5.34 15.62
N THR A 191 11.26 6.64 15.38
CA THR A 191 11.96 7.67 16.17
C THR A 191 11.18 8.08 17.43
N PRO A 192 11.84 8.56 18.50
CA PRO A 192 11.19 9.14 19.67
C PRO A 192 10.22 10.28 19.34
N ALA A 193 10.52 11.08 18.32
CA ALA A 193 9.68 12.18 17.87
C ALA A 193 8.38 11.67 17.24
N PHE A 194 8.45 10.61 16.44
CA PHE A 194 7.28 9.93 15.88
C PHE A 194 6.43 9.30 16.99
N VAL A 195 7.07 8.60 17.94
CA VAL A 195 6.38 7.99 19.08
C VAL A 195 5.62 9.03 19.91
N ARG A 196 6.20 10.21 20.12
CA ARG A 196 5.49 11.31 20.82
C ARG A 196 4.18 11.68 20.10
N ARG A 197 4.20 11.85 18.77
CA ARG A 197 3.00 12.15 17.98
C ARG A 197 1.97 11.02 18.01
N VAL A 198 2.43 9.77 17.95
CA VAL A 198 1.54 8.60 18.09
C VAL A 198 0.84 8.65 19.44
N VAL A 199 1.57 8.88 20.52
CA VAL A 199 1.02 8.98 21.88
C VAL A 199 0.00 10.12 21.98
N GLU A 200 0.33 11.31 21.50
CA GLU A 200 -0.60 12.46 21.45
C GLU A 200 -1.91 12.08 20.73
N THR A 201 -1.80 11.42 19.57
CA THR A 201 -2.99 10.96 18.81
C THR A 201 -3.81 9.93 19.59
N VAL A 202 -3.17 8.99 20.30
CA VAL A 202 -3.82 7.94 21.10
C VAL A 202 -4.41 8.47 22.41
N GLU A 203 -3.95 9.63 22.89
CA GLU A 203 -4.53 10.31 24.05
C GLU A 203 -5.76 11.13 23.67
N GLU A 204 -5.75 11.72 22.47
CA GLU A 204 -6.88 12.44 21.89
C GLU A 204 -8.00 11.51 21.41
N THR A 205 -7.73 10.21 21.29
CA THR A 205 -8.68 9.21 20.77
C THR A 205 -9.00 8.15 21.83
N ASP A 206 -10.28 7.81 21.98
CA ASP A 206 -10.73 6.76 22.89
C ASP A 206 -10.65 5.37 22.22
N ILE A 207 -9.43 4.98 21.89
CA ILE A 207 -9.16 3.74 21.16
C ILE A 207 -8.87 2.57 22.10
N ALA A 208 -9.38 1.38 21.74
CA ALA A 208 -9.13 0.15 22.50
C ALA A 208 -7.79 -0.49 22.13
N HIS A 209 -7.38 -0.39 20.86
CA HIS A 209 -6.15 -0.97 20.34
C HIS A 209 -5.46 0.00 19.38
N PHE A 210 -4.13 0.04 19.41
CA PHE A 210 -3.36 0.73 18.38
C PHE A 210 -2.28 -0.15 17.78
N VAL A 211 -2.08 0.03 16.48
CA VAL A 211 -1.14 -0.74 15.68
C VAL A 211 -0.18 0.24 15.01
N VAL A 212 1.11 0.15 15.35
CA VAL A 212 2.15 0.96 14.72
C VAL A 212 2.80 0.13 13.63
N VAL A 213 2.78 0.62 12.38
CA VAL A 213 3.40 -0.06 11.23
C VAL A 213 4.52 0.80 10.69
N ILE A 214 5.75 0.30 10.75
CA ILE A 214 6.93 0.99 10.23
C ILE A 214 7.61 0.16 9.14
N THR A 215 8.36 0.82 8.26
CA THR A 215 9.14 0.13 7.23
C THR A 215 10.64 0.25 7.41
N GLY A 216 11.09 1.13 8.30
CA GLY A 216 12.50 1.32 8.64
C GLY A 216 12.86 0.63 9.95
N ASP A 217 13.97 1.07 10.53
CA ASP A 217 14.53 0.50 11.75
C ASP A 217 13.79 0.99 13.00
N THR A 218 13.91 0.22 14.08
CA THR A 218 13.34 0.57 15.37
C THR A 218 14.42 1.12 16.29
N GLU A 219 14.38 2.43 16.59
CA GLU A 219 15.27 3.00 17.59
C GLU A 219 14.87 2.52 18.99
N ASP A 220 15.86 2.10 19.80
CA ASP A 220 15.63 1.56 21.14
C ASP A 220 14.83 2.51 22.03
N GLU A 221 15.15 3.81 21.96
CA GLU A 221 14.45 4.84 22.74
C GLU A 221 12.98 4.99 22.30
N GLY A 222 12.70 4.96 20.99
CA GLY A 222 11.33 5.01 20.47
C GLY A 222 10.50 3.83 20.98
N ARG A 223 11.07 2.63 20.88
CA ARG A 223 10.44 1.39 21.36
C ARG A 223 10.18 1.43 22.87
N MET A 224 11.17 1.86 23.66
CA MET A 224 11.04 2.00 25.11
C MET A 224 9.91 2.97 25.49
N ARG A 225 9.80 4.11 24.79
CA ARG A 225 8.73 5.10 25.04
C ARG A 225 7.33 4.56 24.73
N LEU A 226 7.17 3.77 23.65
CA LEU A 226 5.89 3.11 23.37
C LEU A 226 5.52 2.11 24.47
N TYR A 227 6.49 1.28 24.91
CA TYR A 227 6.26 0.35 26.00
C TYR A 227 5.91 1.06 27.30
N GLU A 228 6.65 2.10 27.68
CA GLU A 228 6.35 2.89 28.87
C GLU A 228 4.95 3.50 28.82
N PHE A 229 4.53 4.06 27.68
CA PHE A 229 3.20 4.61 27.50
C PHE A 229 2.12 3.54 27.73
N THR A 230 2.23 2.39 27.08
CA THR A 230 1.26 1.29 27.23
C THR A 230 1.22 0.74 28.64
N TRP A 231 2.38 0.60 29.29
CA TRP A 231 2.48 0.12 30.66
C TRP A 231 1.84 1.09 31.67
N ARG A 232 2.07 2.40 31.51
CA ARG A 232 1.44 3.43 32.34
C ARG A 232 -0.09 3.38 32.20
N ARG A 233 -0.59 3.28 30.96
CA ARG A 233 -2.04 3.21 30.71
C ARG A 233 -2.68 1.95 31.30
N ALA A 234 -2.01 0.80 31.19
CA ALA A 234 -2.45 -0.45 31.80
C ALA A 234 -2.51 -0.35 33.33
N ARG A 235 -1.52 0.31 33.95
CA ARG A 235 -1.51 0.57 35.41
C ARG A 235 -2.65 1.47 35.86
N ASP A 236 -3.10 2.40 35.02
CA ASP A 236 -4.27 3.25 35.26
C ASP A 236 -5.61 2.53 35.04
N GLY A 237 -5.59 1.21 34.79
CA GLY A 237 -6.79 0.41 34.54
C GLY A 237 -7.41 0.63 33.16
N ARG A 238 -6.72 1.36 32.27
CA ARG A 238 -7.13 1.58 30.88
C ARG A 238 -6.48 0.53 29.99
N ASP A 239 -7.25 -0.47 29.61
CA ASP A 239 -6.82 -1.57 28.76
C ASP A 239 -6.63 -1.07 27.31
N LEU A 240 -5.37 -0.88 26.91
CA LEU A 240 -4.98 -0.48 25.56
C LEU A 240 -4.06 -1.54 24.97
N GLY A 241 -4.54 -2.24 23.95
CA GLY A 241 -3.71 -3.17 23.20
C GLY A 241 -2.74 -2.41 22.29
N MET A 242 -1.49 -2.88 22.23
CA MET A 242 -0.46 -2.33 21.35
C MET A 242 0.15 -3.42 20.50
N THR A 243 0.30 -3.15 19.20
CA THR A 243 1.01 -4.03 18.26
C THR A 243 2.00 -3.20 17.45
N LEU A 244 3.29 -3.53 17.55
CA LEU A 244 4.32 -2.98 16.68
C LEU A 244 4.57 -3.95 15.52
N VAL A 245 4.53 -3.43 14.30
CA VAL A 245 4.79 -4.15 13.06
C VAL A 245 6.01 -3.51 12.40
N GLU A 246 7.10 -4.26 12.36
CA GLU A 246 8.37 -3.87 11.75
C GLU A 246 8.46 -4.52 10.37
N GLY A 247 8.46 -3.71 9.31
CA GLY A 247 8.39 -4.20 7.94
C GLY A 247 7.03 -4.75 7.55
N LEU A 248 6.93 -5.31 6.33
CA LEU A 248 5.66 -5.77 5.75
C LEU A 248 5.54 -7.29 5.58
N SER A 249 6.63 -8.04 5.70
CA SER A 249 6.64 -9.51 5.51
C SER A 249 5.63 -10.22 6.41
N ASP A 250 5.60 -9.86 7.69
CA ASP A 250 4.73 -10.48 8.70
C ASP A 250 3.56 -9.58 9.11
N ALA A 251 3.37 -8.43 8.44
CA ALA A 251 2.39 -7.43 8.83
C ALA A 251 0.97 -8.01 8.88
N ARG A 252 0.59 -8.77 7.85
CA ARG A 252 -0.73 -9.42 7.79
C ARG A 252 -0.98 -10.33 8.99
N ALA A 253 -0.04 -11.22 9.30
CA ALA A 253 -0.20 -12.18 10.38
C ALA A 253 -0.25 -11.49 11.76
N ARG A 254 0.52 -10.42 11.95
CA ARG A 254 0.48 -9.61 13.19
C ARG A 254 -0.84 -8.86 13.34
N ILE A 255 -1.34 -8.27 12.25
CA ILE A 255 -2.63 -7.56 12.24
C ILE A 255 -3.78 -8.55 12.51
N GLU A 256 -3.79 -9.71 11.84
CA GLU A 256 -4.78 -10.76 12.06
C GLU A 256 -4.78 -11.21 13.52
N ARG A 257 -3.60 -11.48 14.10
CA ARG A 257 -3.47 -11.83 15.52
C ARG A 257 -3.98 -10.72 16.45
N ALA A 258 -3.72 -9.45 16.14
CA ALA A 258 -4.22 -8.33 16.94
C ALA A 258 -5.75 -8.29 16.95
N PHE A 259 -6.39 -8.53 15.80
CA PHE A 259 -7.85 -8.65 15.72
C PHE A 259 -8.36 -9.88 16.48
N GLU A 260 -7.72 -11.04 16.32
CA GLU A 260 -8.11 -12.26 17.05
C GLU A 260 -8.08 -12.04 18.57
N VAL A 261 -7.04 -11.39 19.09
CA VAL A 261 -6.91 -11.10 20.53
C VAL A 261 -8.03 -10.18 21.00
N ALA A 262 -8.35 -9.12 20.25
CA ALA A 262 -9.42 -8.20 20.64
C ALA A 262 -10.81 -8.85 20.56
N VAL A 263 -11.08 -9.60 19.49
CA VAL A 263 -12.35 -10.32 19.33
C VAL A 263 -12.51 -11.38 20.43
N HIS A 264 -11.45 -12.12 20.75
CA HIS A 264 -11.47 -13.10 21.83
C HIS A 264 -11.78 -12.43 23.17
N ARG A 265 -11.11 -11.30 23.46
CA ARG A 265 -11.34 -10.54 24.69
C ARG A 265 -12.79 -10.07 24.80
N GLU A 266 -13.36 -9.56 23.71
CA GLU A 266 -14.74 -9.11 23.71
C GLU A 266 -15.75 -10.25 23.84
N LEU A 267 -15.49 -11.37 23.16
CA LEU A 267 -16.29 -12.58 23.27
C LEU A 267 -16.26 -13.13 24.72
N ALA A 268 -15.09 -13.17 25.36
CA ALA A 268 -14.95 -13.60 26.75
C ALA A 268 -15.69 -12.68 27.73
N ARG A 269 -15.69 -11.35 27.50
CA ARG A 269 -16.47 -10.40 28.31
C ARG A 269 -17.98 -10.67 28.19
N ASN A 270 -18.47 -10.84 26.96
CA ASN A 270 -19.90 -11.03 26.71
C ASN A 270 -20.42 -12.41 27.13
N LEU A 271 -19.55 -13.44 27.11
CA LEU A 271 -19.91 -14.81 27.50
C LEU A 271 -19.55 -15.14 28.95
N PHE A 272 -18.97 -14.22 29.72
CA PHE A 272 -18.50 -14.50 31.08
C PHE A 272 -19.57 -15.15 31.97
N THR A 273 -20.81 -14.65 31.94
CA THR A 273 -21.91 -15.23 32.72
C THR A 273 -22.19 -16.68 32.31
N LEU A 274 -22.14 -16.97 31.02
CA LEU A 274 -22.33 -18.32 30.49
C LEU A 274 -21.17 -19.24 30.87
N ASP A 275 -19.93 -18.76 30.73
CA ASP A 275 -18.71 -19.47 31.13
C ASP A 275 -18.76 -19.85 32.62
N SER A 276 -19.21 -18.92 33.47
CA SER A 276 -19.37 -19.15 34.91
C SER A 276 -20.45 -20.18 35.24
N ALA A 277 -21.53 -20.25 34.45
CA ALA A 277 -22.63 -21.19 34.66
C ALA A 277 -22.32 -22.59 34.15
N LEU A 278 -21.57 -22.71 33.04
CA LEU A 278 -21.25 -23.98 32.39
C LEU A 278 -19.97 -24.64 32.94
N GLY A 279 -19.09 -23.87 33.59
CA GLY A 279 -17.82 -24.39 34.13
C GLY A 279 -16.75 -24.67 33.06
N PHE A 280 -16.96 -24.22 31.83
CA PHE A 280 -15.97 -24.22 30.74
C PHE A 280 -16.11 -22.95 29.92
N SER A 281 -15.08 -22.57 29.16
CA SER A 281 -15.13 -21.39 28.30
C SER A 281 -15.95 -21.66 27.04
N ALA A 282 -17.20 -21.20 27.04
CA ALA A 282 -18.06 -21.19 25.86
C ALA A 282 -17.43 -20.36 24.74
N GLY A 283 -16.68 -19.31 25.10
CA GLY A 283 -15.93 -18.52 24.15
C GLY A 283 -14.89 -19.32 23.34
N ASN A 284 -14.04 -20.09 24.04
CA ASN A 284 -13.08 -20.99 23.38
C ASN A 284 -13.79 -22.04 22.52
N PHE A 285 -14.87 -22.63 23.04
CA PHE A 285 -15.66 -23.60 22.29
C PHE A 285 -16.18 -23.03 20.96
N VAL A 286 -16.76 -21.83 20.98
CA VAL A 286 -17.27 -21.17 19.76
C VAL A 286 -16.14 -20.89 18.78
N LEU A 287 -15.01 -20.37 19.25
CA LEU A 287 -13.86 -20.07 18.39
C LEU A 287 -13.26 -21.34 17.76
N ASP A 288 -13.09 -22.40 18.54
CA ASP A 288 -12.57 -23.67 18.08
C ASP A 288 -13.53 -24.35 17.09
N TRP A 289 -14.84 -24.24 17.33
CA TRP A 289 -15.85 -24.70 16.40
C TRP A 289 -15.78 -23.94 15.06
N PHE A 290 -15.67 -22.61 15.08
CA PHE A 290 -15.51 -21.82 13.86
C PHE A 290 -14.22 -22.17 13.11
N LYS A 291 -13.09 -22.33 13.81
CA LYS A 291 -11.83 -22.77 13.22
C LYS A 291 -11.96 -24.16 12.57
N PHE A 292 -12.62 -25.09 13.25
CA PHE A 292 -12.89 -26.43 12.73
C PHE A 292 -13.76 -26.40 11.46
N VAL A 293 -14.82 -25.58 11.46
CA VAL A 293 -15.70 -25.40 10.29
C VAL A 293 -14.95 -24.78 9.12
N LYS A 294 -14.12 -23.75 9.36
CA LYS A 294 -13.29 -23.10 8.34
C LYS A 294 -12.30 -24.09 7.71
N ALA A 295 -11.55 -24.83 8.54
CA ALA A 295 -10.61 -25.85 8.07
C ALA A 295 -11.31 -26.97 7.28
N SER A 296 -12.50 -27.39 7.72
CA SER A 296 -13.31 -28.39 7.02
C SER A 296 -13.86 -27.89 5.67
N GLY A 297 -14.19 -26.60 5.57
CA GLY A 297 -14.62 -25.95 4.33
C GLY A 297 -13.49 -25.71 3.33
N GLU A 298 -12.30 -25.34 3.81
CA GLU A 298 -11.08 -25.22 3.00
C GLU A 298 -10.64 -26.59 2.45
N ASN A 299 -10.71 -27.66 3.25
CA ASN A 299 -10.45 -29.03 2.80
C ASN A 299 -11.46 -29.51 1.75
N LYS A 300 -12.75 -29.16 1.86
CA LYS A 300 -13.74 -29.46 0.82
C LYS A 300 -13.47 -28.70 -0.49
N ARG A 301 -13.10 -27.42 -0.41
CA ARG A 301 -12.73 -26.64 -1.60
C ARG A 301 -11.45 -27.15 -2.26
N ALA A 302 -10.46 -27.62 -1.50
CA ALA A 302 -9.25 -28.24 -2.03
C ALA A 302 -9.54 -29.60 -2.70
N ALA A 303 -10.45 -30.40 -2.15
CA ALA A 303 -10.87 -31.67 -2.74
C ALA A 303 -11.64 -31.47 -4.07
N ASP A 304 -12.49 -30.46 -4.17
CA ASP A 304 -13.24 -30.15 -5.40
C ASP A 304 -12.34 -29.60 -6.52
N VAL A 305 -11.19 -28.99 -6.20
CA VAL A 305 -10.23 -28.47 -7.19
C VAL A 305 -9.30 -29.57 -7.73
N ILE A 306 -9.13 -30.69 -7.02
CA ILE A 306 -8.22 -31.80 -7.41
C ILE A 306 -8.93 -32.91 -8.21
N THR A 307 -10.17 -32.70 -8.67
CA THR A 307 -10.84 -33.69 -9.55
C THR A 307 -10.93 -33.22 -11.01
N PRO A 308 -9.84 -33.25 -11.81
CA PRO A 308 -9.96 -33.20 -13.25
C PRO A 308 -10.31 -34.59 -13.79
N THR A 309 -11.51 -34.70 -14.38
CA THR A 309 -11.83 -35.56 -15.54
C THR A 309 -11.27 -36.98 -15.58
N LEU A 310 -12.02 -37.95 -15.04
CA LEU A 310 -12.00 -39.34 -15.53
C LEU A 310 -13.41 -39.97 -15.45
N VAL A 311 -14.31 -39.51 -16.31
CA VAL A 311 -15.52 -40.23 -16.76
C VAL A 311 -15.82 -39.67 -18.16
N GLY A 312 -15.94 -40.40 -19.26
CA GLY A 312 -15.90 -41.82 -19.54
C GLY A 312 -16.18 -41.90 -21.05
N LEU A 313 -15.27 -42.51 -21.81
CA LEU A 313 -15.53 -42.91 -23.20
C LEU A 313 -14.88 -44.28 -23.36
N ASP A 314 -15.57 -45.27 -22.82
CA ASP A 314 -15.38 -46.64 -23.26
C ASP A 314 -16.74 -47.33 -23.31
N ARG A 315 -16.96 -47.99 -24.46
CA ARG A 315 -18.12 -48.82 -24.87
C ARG A 315 -19.35 -48.10 -25.44
N GLN A 316 -19.47 -48.14 -26.76
CA GLN A 316 -20.39 -49.09 -27.40
C GLN A 316 -20.02 -49.31 -28.88
N ALA A 317 -19.50 -50.51 -29.17
CA ALA A 317 -19.68 -51.19 -30.44
C ALA A 317 -20.81 -52.21 -30.22
N ALA A 318 -21.91 -52.08 -30.97
CA ALA A 318 -22.83 -53.16 -31.38
C ALA A 318 -24.14 -52.55 -31.93
N SER A 319 -24.19 -52.18 -33.20
CA SER A 319 -25.12 -52.68 -34.23
C SER A 319 -24.76 -52.06 -35.58
#